data_AF-A0A238ZDF6-F1
#
_entry.id   AF-A0A238ZDF6-F1
#
_cell.length_a   1.000
_cell.length_b   1.000
_cell.length_c   1.000
_cell.angle_alpha   90.00
_cell.angle_beta   90.00
_cell.angle_gamma   90.00
#
_symmetry.space_group_name_H-M   'P 1'
#
loop_
_entity.id
_entity.type
_entity.pdbx_description
1 polymer ?
#
loop_
_entity_poly.entity_id
_entity_poly.type
_entity_poly.pdbx_seq_one_letter_code
_entity_poly.pdbx_strand_id
1 'polypeptide(L)'
;MQPLINKLAIITMRKILLLSLIISFFSCEKNETNDILPDVNFNITINLDLPQYINLQTPSGWSYTNGGIQGIIIQNTGIGNPPYKAFERACPNYDCSSPMTFDGSLKLKCTCDSSEYSIYDGSPQTTGNSHFAREYKVIKINSSALNITNF
;
A
#
# COMPACT_ATOMS: atom_id res chain seq x y z
N MET A 1 45.25 -26.99 -24.46
CA MET A 1 43.98 -26.25 -24.55
C MET A 1 42.98 -26.63 -23.44
N GLN A 2 42.78 -27.93 -23.16
CA GLN A 2 41.98 -28.47 -22.03
C GLN A 2 42.20 -27.83 -20.63
N PRO A 3 43.45 -27.59 -20.13
CA PRO A 3 43.65 -27.14 -18.75
C PRO A 3 43.28 -25.66 -18.52
N LEU A 4 43.29 -24.84 -19.58
CA LEU A 4 42.88 -23.43 -19.51
C LEU A 4 41.35 -23.33 -19.36
N ILE A 5 40.61 -24.19 -20.06
CA ILE A 5 39.14 -24.26 -20.02
C ILE A 5 38.67 -24.69 -18.62
N ASN A 6 39.33 -25.68 -18.01
CA ASN A 6 39.00 -26.13 -16.65
C ASN A 6 39.24 -25.05 -15.59
N LYS A 7 40.32 -24.26 -15.69
CA LYS A 7 40.57 -23.13 -14.78
C LYS A 7 39.51 -22.05 -14.90
N LEU A 8 39.10 -21.71 -16.13
CA LEU A 8 38.08 -20.70 -16.37
C LEU A 8 36.71 -21.14 -15.84
N ALA A 9 36.36 -22.43 -16.00
CA ALA A 9 35.15 -23.02 -15.43
C ALA A 9 35.14 -22.96 -13.89
N ILE A 10 36.25 -23.31 -13.24
CA ILE A 10 36.38 -23.25 -11.77
C ILE A 10 36.25 -21.81 -11.24
N ILE A 11 36.85 -20.83 -11.91
CA ILE A 11 36.72 -19.41 -11.54
C ILE A 11 35.27 -18.95 -11.68
N THR A 12 34.57 -19.38 -12.73
CA THR A 12 33.16 -19.04 -12.97
C THR A 12 32.24 -19.67 -11.92
N MET A 13 32.46 -20.93 -11.55
CA MET A 13 31.70 -21.60 -10.48
C MET A 13 31.92 -20.95 -9.10
N ARG A 14 33.15 -20.52 -8.78
CA ARG A 14 33.44 -19.79 -7.53
C ARG A 14 32.71 -18.45 -7.46
N LYS A 15 32.63 -17.72 -8.58
CA LYS A 15 31.87 -16.45 -8.65
C LYS A 15 30.36 -16.68 -8.47
N ILE A 16 29.82 -17.74 -9.07
CA ILE A 16 28.40 -18.11 -8.89
C ILE A 16 28.10 -18.48 -7.44
N LEU A 17 28.99 -19.25 -6.80
CA LEU A 17 28.85 -19.63 -5.38
C LEU A 17 28.89 -18.40 -4.47
N LEU A 18 29.84 -17.47 -4.70
CA LEU A 18 29.92 -16.21 -3.96
C LEU A 18 28.67 -15.35 -4.14
N LEU A 19 28.13 -15.26 -5.37
CA LEU A 19 26.92 -14.52 -5.64
C LEU A 19 25.69 -15.15 -4.95
N SER A 20 25.58 -16.48 -4.98
CA SER A 20 24.52 -17.21 -4.27
C SER A 20 24.58 -16.97 -2.75
N LEU A 21 25.79 -16.91 -2.17
CA LEU A 21 25.96 -16.67 -0.74
C LEU A 21 25.55 -15.25 -0.35
N ILE A 22 25.79 -14.25 -1.21
CA ILE A 22 25.39 -12.86 -0.97
C ILE A 22 23.86 -12.72 -1.00
N ILE A 23 23.18 -13.40 -1.93
CA ILE A 23 21.72 -13.34 -2.06
C ILE A 23 21.02 -13.94 -0.83
N SER A 24 21.62 -14.95 -0.19
CA SER A 24 21.06 -15.59 1.01
C SER A 24 20.94 -14.68 2.23
N PHE A 25 21.61 -13.52 2.26
CA PHE A 25 21.50 -12.55 3.36
C PHE A 25 20.38 -11.51 3.17
N PHE A 26 19.69 -11.51 2.01
CA PHE A 26 18.55 -10.63 1.78
C PHE A 26 17.26 -11.32 2.23
N SER A 27 16.96 -11.24 3.53
CA SER A 27 15.61 -11.51 4.05
C SER A 27 14.79 -10.23 4.00
N CYS A 28 13.57 -10.29 3.45
CA CYS A 28 12.62 -9.19 3.48
C CYS A 28 11.68 -9.42 4.67
N GLU A 29 11.85 -8.67 5.76
CA GLU A 29 10.87 -8.65 6.84
C GLU A 29 9.60 -7.94 6.34
N LYS A 30 8.46 -8.61 6.48
CA LYS A 30 7.16 -7.93 6.37
C LYS A 30 6.95 -7.19 7.68
N ASN A 31 6.81 -5.87 7.63
CA ASN A 31 6.39 -5.10 8.79
C ASN A 31 5.00 -5.60 9.21
N GLU A 32 4.88 -6.11 10.43
CA GLU A 32 3.56 -6.33 11.02
C GLU A 32 2.90 -4.97 11.20
N THR A 33 1.76 -4.76 10.54
CA THR A 33 1.05 -3.46 10.50
C THR A 33 0.31 -3.14 11.79
N ASN A 34 0.33 -4.05 12.77
CA ASN A 34 -0.37 -3.96 14.05
C ASN A 34 -1.80 -3.40 13.89
N ASP A 35 -2.54 -3.95 12.93
CA ASP A 35 -3.89 -3.50 12.61
C ASP A 35 -4.90 -4.14 13.58
N ILE A 36 -5.60 -3.30 14.35
CA ILE A 36 -6.57 -3.72 15.37
C ILE A 36 -8.03 -3.45 14.99
N LEU A 37 -8.26 -2.89 13.81
CA LEU A 37 -9.62 -2.57 13.36
C LEU A 37 -10.43 -3.86 13.19
N PRO A 38 -11.75 -3.86 13.48
CA PRO A 38 -12.57 -5.04 13.22
C PRO A 38 -12.63 -5.35 11.72
N ASP A 39 -12.65 -6.63 11.37
CA ASP A 39 -12.84 -7.04 9.98
C ASP A 39 -14.27 -6.81 9.52
N VAL A 40 -14.41 -6.21 8.34
CA VAL A 40 -15.69 -5.99 7.68
C VAL A 40 -15.62 -6.48 6.24
N ASN A 41 -16.62 -7.24 5.82
CA ASN A 41 -16.69 -7.75 4.47
C ASN A 41 -17.33 -6.73 3.54
N PHE A 42 -16.62 -6.33 2.50
CA PHE A 42 -17.15 -5.51 1.44
C PHE A 42 -16.47 -5.84 0.10
N ASN A 43 -17.16 -5.50 -0.98
CA ASN A 43 -16.64 -5.57 -2.33
C ASN A 43 -17.34 -4.46 -3.13
N ILE A 44 -16.57 -3.44 -3.48
CA ILE A 44 -17.10 -2.25 -4.18
C ILE A 44 -16.40 -2.10 -5.52
N THR A 45 -17.16 -1.67 -6.52
CA THR A 45 -16.61 -1.27 -7.81
C THR A 45 -16.97 0.19 -8.05
N ILE A 46 -15.97 1.00 -8.35
CA ILE A 46 -16.13 2.41 -8.69
C ILE A 46 -15.88 2.63 -10.18
N ASN A 47 -16.58 3.59 -10.76
CA ASN A 47 -16.41 3.99 -12.15
C ASN A 47 -15.70 5.36 -12.22
N LEU A 48 -14.46 5.36 -12.71
CA LEU A 48 -13.59 6.53 -12.85
C LEU A 48 -14.17 7.64 -13.74
N ASP A 49 -15.15 7.33 -14.59
CA ASP A 49 -15.82 8.30 -15.45
C ASP A 49 -16.89 9.12 -14.70
N LEU A 50 -17.25 8.75 -13.46
CA LEU A 50 -18.20 9.52 -12.66
C LEU A 50 -17.52 10.78 -12.07
N PRO A 51 -18.23 11.93 -12.00
CA PRO A 51 -17.65 13.19 -11.50
C PRO A 51 -17.00 13.08 -10.12
N GLN A 52 -17.55 12.26 -9.22
CA GLN A 52 -17.00 12.05 -7.88
C GLN A 52 -15.60 11.41 -7.89
N TYR A 53 -15.26 10.65 -8.94
CA TYR A 53 -14.00 9.92 -9.06
C TYR A 53 -13.07 10.50 -10.13
N ILE A 54 -13.44 11.62 -10.76
CA ILE A 54 -12.69 12.17 -11.90
C ILE A 54 -11.25 12.52 -11.54
N ASN A 55 -11.01 12.95 -10.30
CA ASN A 55 -9.66 13.26 -9.81
C ASN A 55 -8.75 12.03 -9.82
N LEU A 56 -9.29 10.82 -9.66
CA LEU A 56 -8.50 9.58 -9.71
C LEU A 56 -7.90 9.31 -11.09
N GLN A 57 -8.32 10.01 -12.14
CA GLN A 57 -7.75 9.86 -13.48
C GLN A 57 -6.36 10.49 -13.63
N THR A 58 -5.97 11.40 -12.72
CA THR A 58 -4.65 12.05 -12.75
C THR A 58 -3.79 11.63 -11.55
N PRO A 59 -2.45 11.50 -11.71
CA PRO A 59 -1.55 11.25 -10.60
C PRO A 59 -1.75 12.23 -9.45
N SER A 60 -1.59 11.73 -8.22
CA SER A 60 -1.87 12.42 -6.94
C SER A 60 -3.33 12.77 -6.68
N GLY A 61 -4.23 12.54 -7.64
CA GLY A 61 -5.65 12.73 -7.43
C GLY A 61 -6.23 11.67 -6.51
N TRP A 62 -7.26 12.06 -5.75
CA TRP A 62 -7.84 11.23 -4.71
C TRP A 62 -9.36 11.41 -4.67
N SER A 63 -10.04 10.43 -4.08
CA SER A 63 -11.47 10.49 -3.80
C SER A 63 -11.82 9.63 -2.59
N TYR A 64 -12.92 9.96 -1.94
CA TYR A 64 -13.57 9.07 -0.99
C TYR A 64 -14.60 8.17 -1.68
N THR A 65 -14.85 7.01 -1.09
CA THR A 65 -15.94 6.11 -1.45
C THR A 65 -16.49 5.40 -0.22
N ASN A 66 -17.68 4.82 -0.35
CA ASN A 66 -18.27 3.94 0.67
C ASN A 66 -17.56 2.58 0.70
N GLY A 67 -17.68 1.85 1.80
CA GLY A 67 -16.97 0.58 2.05
C GLY A 67 -16.22 0.64 3.37
N GLY A 68 -15.62 -0.47 3.79
CA GLY A 68 -14.91 -0.52 5.08
C GLY A 68 -15.83 -0.20 6.27
N ILE A 69 -15.25 0.38 7.31
CA ILE A 69 -15.92 0.75 8.57
C ILE A 69 -16.45 2.17 8.48
N GLN A 70 -15.60 3.14 8.09
CA GLN A 70 -15.95 4.57 8.02
C GLN A 70 -15.73 5.18 6.64
N GLY A 71 -15.67 4.33 5.61
CA GLY A 71 -15.39 4.72 4.24
C GLY A 71 -13.93 4.50 3.87
N ILE A 72 -13.65 4.73 2.60
CA ILE A 72 -12.35 4.44 2.00
C ILE A 72 -11.86 5.69 1.29
N ILE A 73 -10.57 6.00 1.46
CA ILE A 73 -9.87 6.93 0.57
C ILE A 73 -9.13 6.14 -0.50
N ILE A 74 -9.19 6.61 -1.73
CA ILE A 74 -8.41 6.08 -2.85
C ILE A 74 -7.53 7.21 -3.36
N GLN A 75 -6.26 6.91 -3.64
CA GLN A 75 -5.32 7.83 -4.27
C GLN A 75 -4.72 7.17 -5.51
N ASN A 76 -4.67 7.91 -6.62
CA ASN A 76 -3.84 7.57 -7.76
C ASN A 76 -2.40 7.96 -7.42
N THR A 77 -1.54 6.97 -7.18
CA THR A 77 -0.13 7.22 -6.81
C THR A 77 0.72 7.59 -8.04
N GLY A 78 0.20 7.40 -9.25
CA GLY A 78 0.94 7.54 -10.52
C GLY A 78 1.98 6.44 -10.76
N ILE A 79 2.22 5.55 -9.80
CA ILE A 79 3.25 4.50 -9.83
C ILE A 79 2.69 3.17 -9.33
N GLY A 80 3.18 2.05 -9.88
CA GLY A 80 2.72 0.71 -9.53
C GLY A 80 1.70 0.14 -10.53
N ASN A 81 1.24 -1.09 -10.27
CA ASN A 81 0.29 -1.80 -11.13
C ASN A 81 -0.75 -2.58 -10.30
N PRO A 82 -1.99 -2.07 -10.13
CA PRO A 82 -2.46 -0.79 -10.65
C PRO A 82 -1.89 0.41 -9.85
N PRO A 83 -1.81 1.63 -10.42
CA PRO A 83 -1.18 2.79 -9.77
C PRO A 83 -2.13 3.47 -8.77
N TYR A 84 -2.74 2.69 -7.90
CA TYR A 84 -3.71 3.16 -6.92
C TYR A 84 -3.46 2.51 -5.57
N LYS A 85 -3.65 3.30 -4.52
CA LYS A 85 -3.73 2.80 -3.14
C LYS A 85 -5.06 3.18 -2.54
N ALA A 86 -5.57 2.34 -1.66
CA ALA A 86 -6.81 2.57 -0.94
C ALA A 86 -6.61 2.28 0.54
N PHE A 87 -7.15 3.15 1.40
CA PHE A 87 -7.05 3.00 2.86
C PHE A 87 -8.40 3.19 3.53
N GLU A 88 -8.62 2.44 4.61
CA GLU A 88 -9.71 2.68 5.55
C GLU A 88 -9.63 4.10 6.12
N ARG A 89 -10.79 4.69 6.42
CA ARG A 89 -10.88 5.99 7.05
C ARG A 89 -11.14 5.92 8.55
N ALA A 90 -11.47 4.77 9.13
CA ALA A 90 -11.46 4.60 10.58
C ALA A 90 -10.04 4.80 11.13
N CYS A 91 -9.95 5.49 12.27
CA CYS A 91 -8.69 5.70 12.95
C CYS A 91 -8.06 4.37 13.39
N PRO A 92 -6.78 4.10 13.08
CA PRO A 92 -6.10 2.85 13.45
C PRO A 92 -6.11 2.52 14.94
N ASN A 93 -6.18 3.53 15.82
CA ASN A 93 -6.32 3.35 17.27
C ASN A 93 -7.74 2.90 17.70
N TYR A 94 -8.69 2.84 16.76
CA TYR A 94 -10.09 2.49 16.94
C TYR A 94 -10.80 3.24 18.07
N ASP A 95 -10.42 4.51 18.24
CA ASP A 95 -10.85 5.40 19.32
C ASP A 95 -11.88 6.46 18.86
N CYS A 96 -12.25 6.42 17.57
CA CYS A 96 -13.00 7.48 16.92
C CYS A 96 -14.18 6.95 16.09
N SER A 97 -15.33 7.61 16.18
CA SER A 97 -16.50 7.36 15.31
C SER A 97 -16.49 8.19 14.02
N SER A 98 -15.57 9.14 13.90
CA SER A 98 -15.44 10.05 12.77
C SER A 98 -14.32 9.60 11.84
N PRO A 99 -14.54 9.63 10.51
CA PRO A 99 -13.53 9.19 9.57
C PRO A 99 -12.34 10.17 9.55
N MET A 100 -11.15 9.60 9.38
CA MET A 100 -9.95 10.31 8.98
C MET A 100 -10.20 11.20 7.77
N THR A 101 -9.47 12.31 7.77
CA THR A 101 -9.46 13.28 6.68
C THR A 101 -8.08 13.30 6.05
N PHE A 102 -8.03 13.32 4.72
CA PHE A 102 -6.80 13.57 3.99
C PHE A 102 -6.51 15.06 3.92
N ASP A 103 -5.25 15.43 4.15
CA ASP A 103 -4.79 16.82 4.12
C ASP A 103 -4.63 17.38 2.69
N GLY A 104 -4.83 16.55 1.67
CA GLY A 104 -4.61 16.91 0.27
C GLY A 104 -3.15 16.81 -0.18
N SER A 105 -2.26 16.35 0.69
CA SER A 105 -0.83 16.20 0.41
C SER A 105 -0.37 14.76 0.62
N LEU A 106 0.01 14.40 1.84
CA LEU A 106 0.72 13.17 2.16
C LEU A 106 0.11 12.42 3.34
N LYS A 107 -0.87 13.02 4.04
CA LYS A 107 -1.26 12.55 5.37
C LYS A 107 -2.76 12.34 5.50
N LEU A 108 -3.12 11.18 6.03
CA LEU A 108 -4.41 10.92 6.65
C LEU A 108 -4.32 11.34 8.12
N LYS A 109 -5.30 12.10 8.58
CA LYS A 109 -5.35 12.61 9.94
C LYS A 109 -6.60 12.14 10.67
N CYS A 110 -6.40 11.59 11.85
CA CYS A 110 -7.46 11.28 12.79
C CYS A 110 -7.99 12.52 13.47
N THR A 111 -9.32 12.62 13.56
CA THR A 111 -9.96 13.79 14.18
C THR A 111 -9.96 13.72 15.71
N CYS A 112 -9.85 12.53 16.29
CA CYS A 112 -9.98 12.34 17.74
C CYS A 112 -8.67 12.55 18.50
N ASP A 113 -7.56 12.00 18.00
CA ASP A 113 -6.25 12.02 18.66
C ASP A 113 -5.19 12.81 17.86
N SER A 114 -5.55 13.36 16.69
CA SER A 114 -4.64 14.03 15.76
C SER A 114 -3.49 13.17 15.25
N SER A 115 -3.58 11.84 15.37
CA SER A 115 -2.60 10.94 14.78
C SER A 115 -2.59 11.06 13.26
N GLU A 116 -1.41 10.94 12.67
CA GLU A 116 -1.17 11.11 11.24
C GLU A 116 -0.59 9.84 10.63
N TYR A 117 -1.01 9.54 9.40
CA TYR A 117 -0.60 8.35 8.66
C TYR A 117 -0.23 8.69 7.23
N SER A 118 0.82 8.07 6.72
CA SER A 118 1.28 8.25 5.34
C SER A 118 0.27 7.66 4.35
N ILE A 119 -0.14 8.45 3.34
CA ILE A 119 -1.00 7.97 2.25
C ILE A 119 -0.28 6.99 1.31
N TYR A 120 1.05 6.88 1.39
CA TYR A 120 1.81 5.98 0.52
C TYR A 120 1.89 4.55 1.04
N ASP A 121 1.85 4.34 2.35
CA ASP A 121 2.08 3.02 2.95
C ASP A 121 1.31 2.79 4.25
N GLY A 122 0.48 3.74 4.67
CA GLY A 122 -0.28 3.67 5.90
C GLY A 122 0.54 3.81 7.18
N SER A 123 1.85 4.08 7.08
CA SER A 123 2.73 4.11 8.25
C SER A 123 2.39 5.26 9.21
N PRO A 124 2.38 5.02 10.53
CA PRO A 124 2.15 6.06 11.52
C PRO A 124 3.27 7.11 11.48
N GLN A 125 2.88 8.38 11.48
CA GLN A 125 3.77 9.54 11.44
C GLN A 125 3.84 10.28 12.79
N THR A 126 3.01 9.87 13.75
CA THR A 126 2.96 10.43 15.10
C THR A 126 3.76 9.58 16.07
N THR A 127 4.70 10.20 16.79
CA THR A 127 5.54 9.53 17.79
C THR A 127 4.69 8.78 18.82
N GLY A 128 5.02 7.51 19.06
CA GLY A 128 4.33 6.66 20.02
C GLY A 128 3.13 5.89 19.44
N ASN A 129 2.72 6.17 18.20
CA ASN A 129 1.71 5.39 17.50
C ASN A 129 2.38 4.23 16.73
N SER A 130 1.83 3.03 16.85
CA SER A 130 2.34 1.81 16.21
C SER A 130 1.32 1.11 15.30
N HIS A 131 0.07 1.59 15.26
CA HIS A 131 -0.99 1.01 14.44
C HIS A 131 -0.97 1.64 13.05
N PHE A 132 -0.91 0.86 11.98
CA PHE A 132 -0.91 1.40 10.61
C PHE A 132 -2.33 1.65 10.12
N ALA A 133 -2.50 2.59 9.18
CA ALA A 133 -3.74 2.71 8.42
C ALA A 133 -3.96 1.44 7.59
N ARG A 134 -5.12 0.80 7.77
CA ARG A 134 -5.50 -0.41 7.03
C ARG A 134 -5.56 -0.11 5.54
N GLU A 135 -4.68 -0.75 4.78
CA GLU A 135 -4.69 -0.71 3.32
C GLU A 135 -5.69 -1.73 2.76
N TYR A 136 -6.30 -1.40 1.62
CA TYR A 136 -7.19 -2.28 0.87
C TYR A 136 -6.62 -2.65 -0.49
N LYS A 137 -7.00 -3.82 -0.99
CA LYS A 137 -6.61 -4.30 -2.31
C LYS A 137 -7.39 -3.54 -3.38
N VAL A 138 -6.67 -2.94 -4.32
CA VAL A 138 -7.25 -2.30 -5.52
C VAL A 138 -6.96 -3.15 -6.75
N ILE A 139 -8.01 -3.49 -7.49
CA ILE A 139 -7.93 -4.26 -8.74
C ILE A 139 -8.47 -3.40 -9.86
N LYS A 140 -7.67 -3.17 -10.90
CA LYS A 140 -8.15 -2.52 -12.12
C LYS A 140 -8.88 -3.55 -12.99
N ILE A 141 -10.20 -3.42 -13.10
CA ILE A 141 -11.01 -4.32 -13.94
C ILE A 141 -10.81 -3.97 -15.41
N ASN A 142 -10.86 -2.67 -15.74
CA ASN A 142 -10.67 -2.13 -17.09
C ASN A 142 -10.18 -0.67 -17.01
N SER A 143 -10.21 0.09 -18.11
CA SER A 143 -9.75 1.49 -18.15
C SER A 143 -10.51 2.42 -17.21
N SER A 144 -11.80 2.17 -16.99
CA SER A 144 -12.72 3.06 -16.29
C SER A 144 -13.21 2.50 -14.96
N ALA A 145 -12.82 1.28 -14.56
CA ALA A 145 -13.35 0.64 -13.36
C ALA A 145 -12.28 0.08 -12.44
N LEU A 146 -12.38 0.43 -11.15
CA LEU A 146 -11.58 -0.14 -10.07
C LEU A 146 -12.47 -0.91 -9.11
N ASN A 147 -12.01 -2.08 -8.68
CA ASN A 147 -12.62 -2.87 -7.62
C ASN A 147 -11.76 -2.77 -6.35
N ILE A 148 -12.40 -2.58 -5.20
CA ILE A 148 -11.75 -2.44 -3.91
C ILE A 148 -12.31 -3.49 -2.95
N THR A 149 -11.40 -4.22 -2.31
CA THR A 149 -11.68 -5.36 -1.42
C THR A 149 -10.66 -5.44 -0.28
N ASN A 150 -10.93 -6.30 0.71
CA ASN A 150 -9.91 -6.73 1.67
C ASN A 150 -8.75 -7.48 0.96
N PHE A 151 -7.59 -7.55 1.61
CA PHE A 151 -6.44 -8.30 1.10
C PHE A 151 -6.65 -9.82 1.07
#